data_AF-X0Y816-F1
#
_entry.id   AF-X0Y816-F1
#
_cell.length_a   1.000
_cell.length_b   1.000
_cell.length_c   1.000
_cell.angle_alpha   90.00
_cell.angle_beta   90.00
_cell.angle_gamma   90.00
#
_symmetry.space_group_name_H-M   'P 1'
#
loop_
_entity.id
_entity.type
_entity.pdbx_description
1 polymer ?
#
loop_
_entity_poly.entity_id
_entity_poly.type
_entity_poly.pdbx_seq_one_letter_code
_entity_poly.pdbx_strand_id
1 'polypeptide(L)' 'IYYPKPLHLQAAFASLGYKEGDFPICEDFARRIFSLPMHPYLKKEEQEKIADIVKNPSRP' A
#
# COMPACT_ATOMS: atom_id res chain seq x y z
N ILE A 1 2.15 2.13 -3.01
CA ILE A 1 0.77 1.98 -2.48
C ILE A 1 0.07 0.92 -3.30
N TYR A 2 -0.53 -0.08 -2.67
CA TYR A 2 -1.27 -1.18 -3.32
C TYR A 2 -2.36 -1.59 -2.32
N TYR A 3 -3.62 -1.16 -2.38
CA TYR A 3 -4.36 -0.30 -3.32
C TYR A 3 -4.78 1.00 -2.61
N PRO A 4 -4.72 2.17 -3.28
CA PRO A 4 -5.06 3.46 -2.66
C PRO A 4 -6.55 3.59 -2.32
N LYS A 5 -7.41 2.74 -2.90
CA LYS A 5 -8.82 2.64 -2.57
C LYS A 5 -9.15 1.23 -2.10
N PRO A 6 -9.81 1.07 -0.94
CA PRO A 6 -10.29 -0.22 -0.48
C PRO A 6 -11.33 -0.77 -1.47
N LEU A 7 -11.41 -2.09 -1.56
CA LEU A 7 -12.17 -2.81 -2.59
C LEU A 7 -13.64 -2.36 -2.68
N HIS A 8 -14.30 -2.14 -1.54
CA HIS A 8 -15.71 -1.73 -1.49
C HIS A 8 -15.97 -0.32 -2.04
N LEU A 9 -14.93 0.52 -2.14
CA LEU A 9 -15.00 1.87 -2.73
C LEU A 9 -14.47 1.92 -4.17
N GLN A 10 -14.09 0.77 -4.75
CA GLN A 10 -13.71 0.70 -6.16
C GLN A 10 -14.97 0.70 -7.04
N ALA A 11 -14.92 1.37 -8.19
CA ALA A 11 -16.07 1.50 -9.10
C ALA A 11 -16.64 0.15 -9.56
N ALA A 12 -15.82 -0.89 -9.61
CA ALA A 12 -16.24 -2.26 -9.93
C ALA A 12 -17.23 -2.86 -8.92
N PHE A 13 -17.20 -2.40 -7.66
CA PHE A 13 -18.06 -2.88 -6.57
C PHE A 13 -19.18 -1.90 -6.21
N ALA A 14 -19.37 -0.83 -7.00
CA ALA A 14 -20.40 0.18 -6.74
C ALA A 14 -21.83 -0.41 -6.70
N SER A 15 -22.08 -1.52 -7.41
CA SER A 15 -23.35 -2.25 -7.41
C SER A 15 -23.70 -2.89 -6.07
N LEU A 16 -22.73 -3.09 -5.17
CA LEU A 16 -22.95 -3.65 -3.83
C LEU A 16 -23.44 -2.61 -2.82
N GLY A 17 -23.41 -1.32 -3.17
CA GLY A 17 -24.01 -0.24 -2.36
C GLY A 17 -23.23 0.17 -1.11
N TYR A 18 -22.01 -0.37 -0.91
CA TYR A 18 -21.15 -0.01 0.21
C TYR A 18 -20.65 1.43 0.13
N LYS A 19 -20.42 2.03 1.30
CA LYS A 19 -19.99 3.42 1.48
C LYS A 19 -18.78 3.50 2.40
N GLU A 20 -18.15 4.66 2.40
CA GLU A 20 -17.07 4.97 3.33
C GLU A 20 -17.61 4.89 4.77
N GLY A 21 -16.89 4.21 5.65
CA GLY A 21 -17.31 3.92 7.02
C GLY A 21 -17.95 2.54 7.22
N ASP A 22 -18.29 1.80 6.16
CA ASP A 22 -18.81 0.43 6.29
C ASP A 22 -17.69 -0.55 6.70
N PHE A 23 -16.44 -0.25 6.30
CA PHE A 23 -15.26 -1.05 6.64
C PHE A 23 -14.11 -0.17 7.14
N PRO A 24 -14.23 0.43 8.34
CA PRO A 24 -13.29 1.45 8.84
C PRO A 24 -11.87 0.89 9.05
N ILE A 25 -11.77 -0.38 9.43
CA ILE A 25 -10.47 -1.07 9.57
C ILE A 25 -9.81 -1.25 8.21
N CYS A 26 -10.58 -1.65 7.18
CA CYS A 26 -10.06 -1.84 5.83
C CYS A 26 -9.62 -0.51 5.21
N GLU A 27 -10.39 0.56 5.44
CA GLU A 27 -10.06 1.93 5.03
C GLU A 27 -8.78 2.44 5.71
N ASP A 28 -8.60 2.18 7.00
CA ASP A 28 -7.36 2.52 7.71
C ASP A 28 -6.14 1.81 7.10
N PHE A 29 -6.25 0.50 6.86
CA PHE A 29 -5.18 -0.26 6.21
C PHE A 29 -4.88 0.28 4.81
N ALA A 30 -5.90 0.49 3.96
CA ALA A 30 -5.71 1.00 2.61
C ALA A 30 -4.95 2.34 2.57
N ARG A 31 -5.15 3.22 3.58
CA ARG A 31 -4.43 4.50 3.69
C ARG A 31 -2.98 4.36 4.15
N ARG A 32 -2.65 3.31 4.89
CA ARG A 32 -1.34 3.13 5.56
C ARG A 32 -0.42 2.16 4.87
N ILE A 33 -0.95 1.28 4.02
CA ILE A 33 -0.15 0.26 3.32
C ILE A 33 0.61 0.86 2.14
N PHE A 34 1.87 0.50 2.05
CA PHE A 34 2.67 0.68 0.85
C PHE A 34 3.45 -0.60 0.58
N SER A 35 3.55 -0.98 -0.69
CA SER A 35 4.30 -2.16 -1.09
C SER A 35 5.73 -1.78 -1.40
N LEU A 36 6.66 -2.59 -0.89
CA LEU A 36 8.07 -2.53 -1.24
C LEU A 36 8.36 -3.42 -2.46
N PRO A 37 9.36 -3.08 -3.28
CA PRO A 37 9.82 -3.96 -4.36
C PRO A 37 10.28 -5.31 -3.79
N MET A 38 9.72 -6.40 -4.29
CA MET A 38 10.08 -7.76 -3.88
C MET A 38 9.93 -8.69 -5.09
N HIS A 39 11.06 -9.06 -5.70
CA HIS A 39 11.11 -10.00 -6.83
C HIS A 39 12.41 -10.82 -6.81
N PRO A 40 12.44 -12.01 -7.44
CA PRO A 40 13.59 -12.93 -7.36
C PRO A 40 14.92 -12.34 -7.87
N TYR A 41 14.85 -11.36 -8.78
CA TYR A 41 16.02 -10.71 -9.37
C TYR A 41 16.51 -9.47 -8.61
N LEU A 42 15.96 -9.20 -7.42
CA LEU A 42 16.30 -8.00 -6.64
C LEU A 42 17.68 -8.20 -6.01
N LYS A 43 18.67 -7.42 -6.45
CA LYS A 43 20.04 -7.58 -5.99
C LYS A 43 20.17 -7.18 -4.53
N LYS A 44 21.19 -7.71 -3.85
CA LYS A 44 21.42 -7.42 -2.44
C LYS A 44 21.66 -5.92 -2.19
N GLU A 45 22.37 -5.25 -3.09
CA GLU A 45 22.64 -3.82 -3.00
C GLU A 45 21.36 -2.98 -3.14
N GLU A 46 20.41 -3.43 -3.95
CA GLU A 46 19.11 -2.79 -4.11
C GLU A 46 18.26 -2.98 -2.85
N GLN A 47 18.28 -4.17 -2.25
CA GLN A 47 17.61 -4.45 -0.97
C GLN A 47 18.17 -3.57 0.15
N GLU A 48 19.49 -3.44 0.25
CA GLU A 48 20.15 -2.59 1.25
C GLU A 48 19.78 -1.12 1.06
N LYS A 49 19.75 -0.63 -0.19
CA LYS A 49 19.30 0.74 -0.50
C LYS A 49 17.84 0.97 -0.10
N ILE A 50 16.95 0.03 -0.42
CA ILE A 50 15.54 0.11 -0.05
C ILE A 50 15.40 0.12 1.48
N ALA A 51 16.12 -0.76 2.18
CA ALA A 51 16.10 -0.83 3.65
C ALA A 51 16.63 0.46 4.30
N ASP A 52 17.69 1.06 3.75
CA ASP A 52 18.25 2.32 4.25
C ASP A 52 17.25 3.49 4.07
N ILE A 53 16.62 3.60 2.90
CA ILE A 53 15.60 4.62 2.64
C ILE A 53 14.39 4.46 3.58
N VAL A 54 13.94 3.23 3.83
CA VAL A 54 12.82 2.97 4.75
C VAL A 54 13.19 3.29 6.20
N LYS A 55 14.44 3.03 6.60
CA LYS A 55 14.92 3.28 7.96
C LYS A 55 15.20 4.77 8.22
N ASN A 56 15.66 5.49 7.19
CA ASN A 56 16.00 6.91 7.25
C ASN A 56 15.29 7.69 6.12
N PRO A 57 13.97 7.93 6.25
CA PRO A 57 13.18 8.62 5.23
C PRO A 57 13.58 10.11 5.02
N SER A 58 14.50 10.63 5.84
CA SER A 58 14.86 12.05 5.93
C SER A 58 16.19 12.43 5.26
N ARG A 59 16.69 11.65 4.29
CA ARG A 59 17.82 12.11 3.47
C ARG A 59 17.27 12.86 2.24
N PRO A 60 17.46 14.20 2.15
CA PRO A 60 17.03 14.98 0.99
C PRO A 60 17.75 14.56 -0.29
#